data_AF-A0A538CVX6-F1
#
_entry.id   AF-A0A538CVX6-F1
#
_cell.length_a   1.000
_cell.length_b   1.000
_cell.length_c   1.000
_cell.angle_alpha   90.00
_cell.angle_beta   90.00
_cell.angle_gamma   90.00
#
_symmetry.space_group_name_H-M   'P 1'
#
loop_
_entity.id
_entity.type
_entity.pdbx_description
1 polymer ?
#
loop_
_entity_poly.entity_id
_entity_poly.type
_entity_poly.pdbx_seq_one_letter_code
_entity_poly.pdbx_strand_id
1 'polypeptide(L)'
;MLFDAQAAADEARLRATELAGRVAQLRVPDASFTRAPDVDESAEYLPTAEIAARAEFHPHESPWLMWLPLVVLAALSVVGGLINLPFTDSLKRLEIWLEPSLFEHEAHLGVGGGGLWALAIVAVAVGLVGIGGAYLVYIKTRVDPARVELPVFAHGWYFDEDVSAFMGGPGEAGFEASARFDRNVIDGAVNGVGTIIRTGASYLRRLQSGFVRSYALFVGVGAALLLALFLTRASL
;
A
#
# COMPACT_ATOMS: atom_id res chain seq x y z
N MET A 1 -42.36 -8.77 9.64
CA MET A 1 -41.18 -9.64 9.83
C MET A 1 -40.59 -10.13 8.50
N LEU A 2 -41.28 -10.99 7.71
CA LEU A 2 -40.75 -11.41 6.40
C LEU A 2 -40.72 -10.28 5.36
N PHE A 3 -41.73 -9.40 5.35
CA PHE A 3 -41.79 -8.23 4.46
C PHE A 3 -40.72 -7.18 4.75
N ASP A 4 -40.42 -6.91 6.02
CA ASP A 4 -39.39 -5.93 6.42
C ASP A 4 -37.97 -6.40 6.04
N ALA A 5 -37.73 -7.72 6.12
CA ALA A 5 -36.46 -8.32 5.72
C ALA A 5 -36.24 -8.27 4.21
N GLN A 6 -37.30 -8.44 3.41
CA GLN A 6 -37.22 -8.30 1.96
C GLN A 6 -37.02 -6.85 1.53
N ALA A 7 -37.71 -5.90 2.17
CA ALA A 7 -37.54 -4.48 1.89
C ALA A 7 -36.10 -3.99 2.18
N ALA A 8 -35.52 -4.42 3.30
CA ALA A 8 -34.13 -4.10 3.64
C ALA A 8 -33.11 -4.72 2.66
N ALA A 9 -33.40 -5.93 2.15
CA ALA A 9 -32.54 -6.59 1.17
C ALA A 9 -32.58 -5.90 -0.20
N ASP A 10 -33.75 -5.42 -0.63
CA ASP A 10 -33.88 -4.69 -1.89
C ASP A 10 -33.26 -3.29 -1.81
N GLU A 11 -33.38 -2.60 -0.67
CA GLU A 11 -32.70 -1.31 -0.46
C GLU A 11 -31.17 -1.47 -0.47
N ALA A 12 -30.64 -2.54 0.13
CA ALA A 12 -29.22 -2.85 0.10
C ALA A 12 -28.72 -3.16 -1.32
N ARG A 13 -29.52 -3.87 -2.14
CA ARG A 13 -29.19 -4.15 -3.55
C ARG A 13 -29.21 -2.89 -4.40
N LEU A 14 -30.20 -2.02 -4.20
CA LEU A 14 -30.28 -0.74 -4.90
C LEU A 14 -29.07 0.15 -4.57
N ARG A 15 -28.72 0.28 -3.28
CA ARG A 15 -27.51 1.01 -2.87
C ARG A 15 -26.22 0.39 -3.42
N ALA A 16 -26.11 -0.94 -3.44
CA ALA A 16 -24.94 -1.61 -4.01
C ALA A 16 -24.82 -1.38 -5.53
N THR A 17 -25.94 -1.33 -6.24
CA THR A 17 -25.97 -1.07 -7.69
C THR A 17 -25.64 0.40 -7.99
N GLU A 18 -26.14 1.32 -7.17
CA GLU A 18 -25.85 2.74 -7.26
C GLU A 18 -24.37 3.03 -6.94
N LEU A 19 -23.83 2.40 -5.89
CA LEU A 19 -22.41 2.47 -5.54
C LEU A 19 -21.52 1.88 -6.64
N ALA A 20 -21.91 0.73 -7.23
CA ALA A 20 -21.19 0.16 -8.36
C ALA A 20 -21.18 1.10 -9.58
N GLY A 21 -22.30 1.80 -9.84
CA GLY A 21 -22.38 2.83 -10.88
C GLY A 21 -21.49 4.03 -10.61
N ARG A 22 -21.45 4.52 -9.36
CA ARG A 22 -20.58 5.64 -8.95
C ARG A 22 -19.09 5.26 -8.98
N VAL A 23 -18.74 4.04 -8.56
CA VAL A 23 -17.37 3.51 -8.65
C VAL A 23 -16.93 3.34 -10.11
N ALA A 24 -17.86 2.96 -11.00
CA ALA A 24 -17.59 2.92 -12.44
C ALA A 24 -17.41 4.31 -13.07
N GLN A 25 -18.02 5.36 -12.52
CA GLN A 25 -17.80 6.76 -12.94
C GLN A 25 -16.50 7.35 -12.39
N LEU A 26 -16.09 6.96 -11.17
CA LEU A 26 -14.79 7.33 -10.59
C LEU A 26 -13.61 6.60 -11.27
N ARG A 27 -13.89 5.60 -12.10
CA ARG A 27 -12.90 4.93 -12.94
C ARG A 27 -12.60 5.84 -14.13
N VAL A 28 -11.50 6.59 -14.02
CA VAL A 28 -10.99 7.58 -15.01
C VAL A 28 -11.28 7.13 -16.44
N PRO A 29 -12.32 7.67 -17.09
CA PRO A 29 -12.61 7.37 -18.47
C PRO A 29 -11.62 8.17 -19.31
N ASP A 30 -10.78 7.47 -20.07
CA ASP A 30 -9.89 8.01 -21.08
C ASP A 30 -8.74 8.89 -20.56
N ALA A 31 -7.60 8.26 -20.32
CA ALA A 31 -6.28 8.90 -20.17
C ALA A 31 -5.75 9.51 -21.49
N SER A 32 -6.63 10.01 -22.36
CA SER A 32 -6.20 10.75 -23.55
C SER A 32 -5.65 12.10 -23.09
N PHE A 33 -4.34 12.31 -23.27
CA PHE A 33 -3.65 13.57 -22.95
C PHE A 33 -4.18 14.80 -23.72
N THR A 34 -5.17 14.62 -24.58
CA THR A 34 -5.77 15.62 -25.47
C THR A 34 -7.10 16.20 -24.96
N ARG A 35 -7.71 15.63 -23.93
CA ARG A 35 -8.90 16.21 -23.28
C ARG A 35 -8.46 16.97 -22.03
N ALA A 36 -8.96 18.19 -21.85
CA ALA A 36 -8.83 18.88 -20.57
C ALA A 36 -9.35 17.96 -19.45
N PRO A 37 -8.69 17.89 -18.28
CA PRO A 37 -9.15 17.03 -17.20
C PRO A 37 -10.63 17.28 -16.95
N ASP A 38 -11.42 16.21 -16.88
CA ASP A 38 -12.84 16.30 -16.57
C ASP A 38 -12.97 16.80 -15.13
N VAL A 39 -13.21 18.10 -15.00
CA VAL A 39 -13.34 18.78 -13.73
C VAL A 39 -14.79 18.90 -13.31
N ASP A 40 -15.77 18.39 -14.06
CA ASP A 40 -17.21 18.65 -13.81
C ASP A 40 -17.62 18.26 -12.38
N GLU A 41 -17.12 17.15 -11.85
CA GLU A 41 -17.41 16.70 -10.48
C GLU A 41 -16.74 17.58 -9.40
N SER A 42 -15.58 18.17 -9.72
CA SER A 42 -14.85 19.10 -8.85
C SER A 42 -15.24 20.57 -9.04
N ALA A 43 -15.87 20.91 -10.16
CA ALA A 43 -16.23 22.27 -10.56
C ALA A 43 -17.36 22.84 -9.69
N GLU A 44 -18.19 21.97 -9.09
CA GLU A 44 -19.19 22.36 -8.10
C GLU A 44 -18.56 22.80 -6.76
N TYR A 45 -17.39 22.24 -6.41
CA TYR A 45 -16.64 22.56 -5.19
C TYR A 45 -15.54 23.61 -5.38
N LEU A 46 -15.16 23.90 -6.61
CA LEU A 46 -14.14 24.88 -6.94
C LEU A 46 -14.79 26.21 -7.34
N PRO A 47 -14.37 27.37 -6.79
CA PRO A 47 -14.92 28.64 -7.19
C PRO A 47 -14.62 28.90 -8.67
N THR A 48 -15.65 28.89 -9.51
CA THR A 48 -15.57 29.00 -10.98
C THR A 48 -14.81 30.24 -11.46
N ALA A 49 -14.87 31.34 -10.70
CA ALA A 49 -14.11 32.56 -10.97
C ALA A 49 -12.59 32.40 -10.75
N GLU A 50 -12.18 31.55 -9.79
CA GLU A 50 -10.77 31.29 -9.48
C GLU A 50 -10.12 30.37 -10.53
N ILE A 51 -10.87 29.40 -11.05
CA ILE A 51 -10.42 28.54 -12.16
C ILE A 51 -10.30 29.36 -13.46
N ALA A 52 -11.29 30.20 -13.76
CA ALA A 52 -11.25 31.09 -14.92
C ALA A 52 -10.05 32.07 -14.85
N ALA A 53 -9.74 32.59 -13.65
CA ALA A 53 -8.56 33.42 -13.42
C ALA A 53 -7.23 32.64 -13.53
N ARG A 54 -7.21 31.34 -13.20
CA ARG A 54 -6.01 30.49 -13.38
C ARG A 54 -5.66 30.20 -14.84
N ALA A 55 -6.65 30.23 -15.74
CA ALA A 55 -6.42 30.07 -17.18
C ALA A 55 -5.66 31.26 -17.82
N GLU A 56 -5.68 32.44 -17.18
CA GLU A 56 -4.96 33.64 -17.62
C GLU A 56 -3.50 33.71 -17.12
N PHE A 57 -3.01 32.71 -16.36
CA PHE A 57 -1.63 32.68 -15.90
C PHE A 57 -0.67 32.53 -17.09
N HIS A 58 0.05 33.61 -17.35
CA HIS A 58 1.17 33.61 -18.27
C HIS A 58 2.25 32.67 -17.70
N PRO A 59 2.80 31.73 -18.49
CA PRO A 59 3.92 30.91 -18.07
C PRO A 59 5.07 31.83 -17.67
N HIS A 60 5.30 31.97 -16.37
CA HIS A 60 6.44 32.69 -15.85
C HIS A 60 7.58 31.70 -15.62
N GLU A 61 8.80 32.19 -15.76
CA GLU A 61 9.98 31.43 -15.37
C GLU A 61 9.83 30.94 -13.92
N SER A 62 10.34 29.73 -13.65
CA SER A 62 10.31 29.18 -12.31
C SER A 62 11.16 30.07 -11.37
N PRO A 63 10.71 30.34 -10.13
CA PRO A 63 11.51 31.08 -9.17
C PRO A 63 12.90 30.46 -9.01
N TRP A 64 13.90 31.29 -8.68
CA TRP A 64 15.29 30.84 -8.63
C TRP A 64 15.53 29.62 -7.71
N LEU A 65 14.72 29.47 -6.66
CA LEU A 65 14.72 28.32 -5.75
C LEU A 65 14.44 26.98 -6.44
N MET A 66 13.75 26.98 -7.58
CA MET A 66 13.45 25.77 -8.37
C MET A 66 14.44 25.57 -9.51
N TRP A 67 14.79 26.63 -10.26
CA TRP A 67 15.71 26.49 -11.40
C TRP A 67 17.16 26.23 -10.96
N LEU A 68 17.59 26.74 -9.80
CA LEU A 68 18.96 26.62 -9.36
C LEU A 68 19.34 25.15 -9.05
N PRO A 69 18.52 24.37 -8.32
CA PRO A 69 18.72 22.93 -8.19
C PRO A 69 18.81 22.21 -9.55
N LEU A 70 17.94 22.55 -10.51
CA LEU A 70 17.95 21.91 -11.84
C LEU A 70 19.23 22.21 -12.62
N VAL A 71 19.72 23.46 -12.59
CA VAL A 71 20.99 23.85 -13.23
C VAL A 71 22.18 23.16 -12.56
N VAL A 72 22.19 23.09 -11.23
CA VAL A 72 23.23 22.37 -10.49
C VAL A 72 23.21 20.88 -10.85
N LEU A 73 22.04 20.24 -10.90
CA LEU A 73 21.91 18.84 -11.32
C LEU A 73 22.36 18.62 -12.78
N ALA A 74 22.03 19.54 -13.69
CA ALA A 74 22.49 19.47 -15.08
C ALA A 74 24.02 19.57 -15.17
N ALA A 75 24.63 20.51 -14.44
CA ALA A 75 26.08 20.64 -14.38
C ALA A 75 26.74 19.40 -13.78
N LEU A 76 26.18 18.84 -12.69
CA LEU A 76 26.66 17.60 -12.09
C LEU A 76 26.52 16.40 -13.02
N SER A 77 25.45 16.32 -13.82
CA SER A 77 25.27 15.28 -14.83
C SER A 77 26.34 15.36 -15.93
N VAL A 78 26.64 16.57 -16.42
CA VAL A 78 27.71 16.79 -17.40
C VAL A 78 29.08 16.42 -16.82
N VAL A 79 29.39 16.89 -15.60
CA VAL A 79 30.65 16.59 -14.92
C VAL A 79 30.79 15.09 -14.67
N GLY A 80 29.72 14.44 -14.19
CA GLY A 80 29.69 12.99 -13.96
C GLY A 80 29.94 12.20 -15.24
N GLY A 81 29.32 12.62 -16.36
CA GLY A 81 29.57 12.02 -17.67
C GLY A 81 31.03 12.21 -18.14
N LEU A 82 31.60 13.41 -17.99
CA LEU A 82 32.97 13.72 -18.39
C LEU A 82 34.03 12.95 -17.60
N ILE A 83 33.80 12.69 -16.30
CA ILE A 83 34.73 11.96 -15.43
C ILE A 83 34.65 10.43 -15.65
N ASN A 84 33.70 9.94 -16.47
CA ASN A 84 33.52 8.51 -16.79
C ASN A 84 33.53 8.22 -18.30
N LEU A 85 34.29 8.97 -19.09
CA LEU A 85 34.42 8.73 -20.52
C LEU A 85 35.40 7.58 -20.83
N PRO A 86 35.04 6.62 -21.70
CA PRO A 86 35.85 5.44 -21.98
C PRO A 86 37.00 5.70 -22.98
N PHE A 87 37.52 6.93 -23.06
CA PHE A 87 38.55 7.31 -24.03
C PHE A 87 39.99 7.16 -23.48
N THR A 88 40.17 7.36 -22.17
CA THR A 88 41.48 7.32 -21.50
C THR A 88 41.29 6.89 -20.05
N ASP A 89 42.25 6.17 -19.46
CA ASP A 89 42.20 5.72 -18.06
C ASP A 89 42.06 6.90 -17.06
N SER A 90 42.57 8.08 -17.39
CA SER A 90 42.42 9.31 -16.60
C SER A 90 41.00 9.87 -16.56
N LEU A 91 40.15 9.48 -17.52
CA LEU A 91 38.74 9.84 -17.67
C LEU A 91 37.79 8.69 -17.32
N LYS A 92 38.30 7.53 -16.88
CA LYS A 92 37.52 6.39 -16.36
C LYS A 92 37.58 6.33 -14.83
N ARG A 93 37.60 7.48 -14.15
CA ARG A 93 37.93 7.50 -12.72
C ARG A 93 36.88 6.81 -11.86
N LEU A 94 35.59 6.89 -12.22
CA LEU A 94 34.54 6.23 -11.45
C LEU A 94 34.65 4.71 -11.57
N GLU A 95 34.83 4.18 -12.78
CA GLU A 95 35.04 2.75 -13.03
C GLU A 95 36.20 2.20 -12.20
N ILE A 96 37.38 2.84 -12.27
CA ILE A 96 38.58 2.44 -11.51
C ILE A 96 38.39 2.62 -10.00
N TRP A 97 37.62 3.61 -9.56
CA TRP A 97 37.34 3.83 -8.13
C TRP A 97 36.35 2.80 -7.57
N LEU A 98 35.41 2.29 -8.38
CA LEU A 98 34.44 1.26 -8.00
C LEU A 98 35.00 -0.16 -8.14
N GLU A 99 35.98 -0.38 -9.01
CA GLU A 99 36.63 -1.68 -9.28
C GLU A 99 36.93 -2.50 -8.00
N PRO A 100 37.51 -1.93 -6.91
CA PRO A 100 37.80 -2.70 -5.70
C PRO A 100 36.56 -3.20 -4.96
N SER A 101 35.41 -2.54 -5.13
CA SER A 101 34.14 -2.90 -4.48
C SER A 101 33.34 -3.94 -5.26
N LEU A 102 33.65 -4.12 -6.55
CA LEU A 102 32.94 -5.04 -7.46
C LEU A 102 33.59 -6.44 -7.55
N PHE A 103 34.65 -6.69 -6.78
CA PHE A 103 35.31 -8.00 -6.61
C PHE A 103 35.49 -8.78 -7.92
N GLU A 104 36.24 -8.26 -8.89
CA GLU A 104 36.61 -8.95 -10.16
C GLU A 104 35.46 -9.67 -10.91
N HIS A 105 34.18 -9.39 -10.63
CA HIS A 105 33.03 -9.95 -11.36
C HIS A 105 32.76 -9.16 -12.65
N GLU A 106 33.82 -8.71 -13.31
CA GLU A 106 33.70 -8.13 -14.64
C GLU A 106 33.46 -9.28 -15.62
N ALA A 107 32.21 -9.40 -16.08
CA ALA A 107 31.90 -10.18 -17.27
C ALA A 107 32.62 -9.53 -18.44
N HIS A 108 33.85 -9.99 -18.72
CA HIS A 108 34.61 -9.59 -19.90
C HIS A 108 33.84 -10.08 -21.11
N LEU A 109 32.98 -9.22 -21.67
CA LEU A 109 32.39 -9.47 -22.97
C LEU A 109 33.57 -9.65 -23.93
N GLY A 110 33.74 -10.86 -24.49
CA GLY A 110 34.77 -11.17 -25.50
C GLY A 110 34.57 -10.45 -26.83
N VAL A 111 33.90 -9.30 -26.80
CA VAL A 111 33.57 -8.43 -27.90
C VAL A 111 34.73 -7.44 -28.02
N GLY A 112 35.55 -7.60 -29.05
CA GLY A 112 36.65 -6.66 -29.32
C GLY A 112 36.16 -5.21 -29.46
N GLY A 113 37.04 -4.23 -29.29
CA GLY A 113 36.68 -2.80 -29.25
C GLY A 113 35.78 -2.34 -30.40
N GLY A 114 35.95 -2.89 -31.61
CA GLY A 114 35.07 -2.60 -32.75
C GLY A 114 33.60 -3.02 -32.54
N GLY A 115 33.35 -4.12 -31.84
CA GLY A 115 31.99 -4.57 -31.50
C GLY A 115 31.31 -3.69 -30.45
N LEU A 116 32.07 -3.16 -29.48
CA LEU A 116 31.55 -2.19 -28.51
C LEU A 116 31.10 -0.89 -29.20
N TRP A 117 31.91 -0.38 -30.14
CA TRP A 117 31.54 0.79 -30.95
C TRP A 117 30.33 0.53 -31.83
N ALA A 118 30.24 -0.66 -32.44
CA ALA A 118 29.07 -1.05 -33.23
C ALA A 118 27.80 -1.07 -32.37
N LEU A 119 27.84 -1.69 -31.18
CA LEU A 119 26.72 -1.69 -30.24
C LEU A 119 26.35 -0.26 -29.81
N ALA A 120 27.32 0.59 -29.50
CA ALA A 120 27.08 1.98 -29.11
C ALA A 120 26.38 2.78 -30.23
N ILE A 121 26.85 2.65 -31.47
CA ILE A 121 26.25 3.31 -32.63
C ILE A 121 24.82 2.81 -32.84
N VAL A 122 24.59 1.50 -32.77
CA VAL A 122 23.26 0.92 -32.91
C VAL A 122 22.33 1.43 -31.81
N ALA A 123 22.77 1.46 -30.55
CA ALA A 123 21.98 1.96 -29.43
C ALA A 123 21.59 3.43 -29.62
N VAL A 124 22.54 4.29 -30.02
CA VAL A 124 22.27 5.70 -30.32
C VAL A 124 21.31 5.85 -31.49
N ALA A 125 21.51 5.09 -32.57
CA ALA A 125 20.64 5.14 -33.75
C ALA A 125 19.20 4.72 -33.41
N VAL A 126 19.02 3.63 -32.66
CA VAL A 126 17.69 3.17 -32.20
C VAL A 126 17.04 4.24 -31.31
N GLY A 127 17.79 4.84 -30.39
CA GLY A 127 17.29 5.94 -29.55
C GLY A 127 16.81 7.14 -30.37
N LEU A 128 17.59 7.56 -31.37
CA LEU A 128 17.21 8.65 -32.28
C LEU A 128 15.97 8.32 -33.13
N VAL A 129 15.85 7.07 -33.59
CA VAL A 129 14.64 6.59 -34.30
C VAL A 129 13.42 6.66 -33.36
N GLY A 130 13.57 6.26 -32.10
CA GLY A 130 12.51 6.38 -31.10
C GLY A 130 12.06 7.82 -30.87
N ILE A 131 13.01 8.74 -30.65
CA ILE A 131 12.74 10.18 -30.50
C ILE A 131 12.07 10.75 -31.75
N GLY A 132 12.56 10.38 -32.94
CA GLY A 132 11.96 10.78 -34.21
C GLY A 132 10.53 10.27 -34.37
N GLY A 133 10.26 9.02 -33.96
CA GLY A 133 8.92 8.45 -33.92
C GLY A 133 7.98 9.25 -33.02
N ALA A 134 8.41 9.56 -31.79
CA ALA A 134 7.63 10.39 -30.87
C ALA A 134 7.37 11.79 -31.43
N TYR A 135 8.37 12.42 -32.05
CA TYR A 135 8.21 13.73 -32.71
C TYR A 135 7.15 13.71 -33.81
N LEU A 136 7.10 12.65 -34.63
CA LEU A 136 6.12 12.51 -35.71
C LEU A 136 4.68 12.31 -35.19
N VAL A 137 4.52 11.60 -34.07
CA VAL A 137 3.22 11.35 -33.43
C VAL A 137 2.73 12.61 -32.71
N TYR A 138 3.56 13.18 -31.83
CA TYR A 138 3.11 14.20 -30.87
C TYR A 138 3.25 15.64 -31.35
N ILE A 139 4.32 15.97 -32.09
CA ILE A 139 4.55 17.36 -32.54
C ILE A 139 4.00 17.56 -33.95
N LYS A 140 4.32 16.63 -34.87
CA LYS A 140 3.90 16.74 -36.26
C LYS A 140 2.51 16.17 -36.53
N THR A 141 1.92 15.48 -35.54
CA THR A 141 0.57 14.87 -35.60
C THR A 141 0.30 14.09 -36.88
N ARG A 142 1.34 13.42 -37.41
CA ARG A 142 1.24 12.61 -38.65
C ARG A 142 0.55 11.28 -38.42
N VAL A 143 0.52 10.83 -37.17
CA VAL A 143 -0.07 9.58 -36.72
C VAL A 143 -1.00 9.93 -35.58
N ASP A 144 -2.18 9.32 -35.57
CA ASP A 144 -3.14 9.47 -34.47
C ASP A 144 -2.55 8.89 -33.17
N PRO A 145 -2.39 9.71 -32.10
CA PRO A 145 -1.87 9.26 -30.80
C PRO A 145 -2.64 8.08 -30.22
N ALA A 146 -3.93 7.94 -30.51
CA ALA A 146 -4.77 6.84 -30.02
C ALA A 146 -4.29 5.44 -30.48
N ARG A 147 -3.46 5.37 -31.53
CA ARG A 147 -2.85 4.10 -31.98
C ARG A 147 -1.67 3.66 -31.12
N VAL A 148 -1.03 4.59 -30.42
CA VAL A 148 0.17 4.34 -29.59
C VAL A 148 -0.21 4.34 -28.11
N GLU A 149 -1.17 5.16 -27.71
CA GLU A 149 -1.70 5.28 -26.36
C GLU A 149 -2.70 4.15 -26.06
N LEU A 150 -2.20 2.92 -26.07
CA LEU A 150 -3.02 1.76 -25.73
C LEU A 150 -3.49 1.84 -24.27
N PRO A 151 -4.74 1.42 -23.96
CA PRO A 151 -5.26 1.44 -22.59
C PRO A 151 -4.36 0.71 -21.58
N VAL A 152 -3.66 -0.34 -22.00
CA VAL A 152 -2.71 -1.07 -21.14
C VAL A 152 -1.57 -0.20 -20.61
N PHE A 153 -1.06 0.74 -21.41
CA PHE A 153 0.00 1.65 -20.96
C PHE A 153 -0.55 2.76 -20.08
N ALA A 154 -1.75 3.25 -20.38
CA ALA A 154 -2.44 4.23 -19.56
C ALA A 154 -2.71 3.72 -18.13
N HIS A 155 -3.01 2.43 -18.00
CA HIS A 155 -3.25 1.78 -16.71
C HIS A 155 -1.96 1.23 -16.06
N GLY A 156 -0.77 1.62 -16.53
CA GLY A 156 0.49 1.15 -15.95
C GLY A 156 0.61 -0.38 -15.93
N TRP A 157 0.17 -1.04 -17.01
CA TRP A 157 0.08 -2.50 -17.11
C TRP A 157 -0.90 -3.17 -16.14
N TYR A 158 -1.85 -2.42 -15.58
CA TYR A 158 -2.84 -2.88 -14.59
C TYR A 158 -2.22 -3.32 -13.24
N PHE A 159 -0.92 -3.09 -13.03
CA PHE A 159 -0.23 -3.56 -11.84
C PHE A 159 -0.80 -2.92 -10.56
N ASP A 160 -1.01 -1.61 -10.58
CA ASP A 160 -1.55 -0.89 -9.43
C ASP A 160 -2.99 -1.31 -9.11
N GLU A 161 -3.79 -1.63 -10.13
CA GLU A 161 -5.17 -2.07 -9.98
C GLU A 161 -5.26 -3.49 -9.43
N ASP A 162 -4.43 -4.40 -9.92
CA ASP A 162 -4.36 -5.78 -9.43
C ASP A 162 -3.91 -5.82 -7.97
N VAL A 163 -2.87 -5.04 -7.62
CA VAL A 163 -2.40 -4.92 -6.24
C VAL A 163 -3.48 -4.30 -5.35
N SER A 164 -4.15 -3.25 -5.82
CA SER A 164 -5.22 -2.60 -5.06
C SER A 164 -6.43 -3.51 -4.89
N ALA A 165 -6.84 -4.24 -5.92
CA ALA A 165 -7.94 -5.19 -5.87
C ALA A 165 -7.63 -6.36 -4.92
N PHE A 166 -6.39 -6.84 -4.92
CA PHE A 166 -5.94 -7.87 -3.98
C PHE A 166 -5.93 -7.34 -2.53
N MET A 167 -5.33 -6.17 -2.30
CA MET A 167 -5.19 -5.62 -0.95
C MET A 167 -6.54 -5.17 -0.36
N GLY A 168 -7.37 -4.47 -1.14
CA GLY A 168 -8.69 -4.00 -0.72
C GLY A 168 -9.81 -5.06 -0.78
N GLY A 169 -9.55 -6.21 -1.39
CA GLY A 169 -10.50 -7.33 -1.43
C GLY A 169 -10.10 -8.43 -0.45
N PRO A 170 -9.45 -9.50 -0.92
CA PRO A 170 -9.07 -10.64 -0.08
C PRO A 170 -8.10 -10.28 1.04
N GLY A 171 -7.19 -9.32 0.82
CA GLY A 171 -6.26 -8.82 1.85
C GLY A 171 -7.01 -8.25 3.05
N GLU A 172 -7.87 -7.26 2.81
CA GLU A 172 -8.72 -6.64 3.82
C GLU A 172 -9.61 -7.66 4.54
N ALA A 173 -10.24 -8.58 3.79
CA ALA A 173 -11.06 -9.63 4.37
C ALA A 173 -10.27 -10.54 5.33
N GLY A 174 -9.01 -10.86 5.00
CA GLY A 174 -8.12 -11.64 5.86
C GLY A 174 -7.77 -10.90 7.15
N PHE A 175 -7.49 -9.59 7.07
CA PHE A 175 -7.23 -8.77 8.25
C PHE A 175 -8.47 -8.62 9.14
N GLU A 176 -9.65 -8.36 8.56
CA GLU A 176 -10.88 -8.24 9.33
C GLU A 176 -11.28 -9.57 9.99
N ALA A 177 -11.05 -10.71 9.31
CA ALA A 177 -11.24 -12.03 9.90
C ALA A 177 -10.30 -12.25 11.12
N SER A 178 -9.04 -11.83 11.00
CA SER A 178 -8.06 -11.93 12.08
C SER A 178 -8.44 -11.04 13.27
N ALA A 179 -8.85 -9.80 13.00
CA ALA A 179 -9.31 -8.87 14.03
C ALA A 179 -10.60 -9.36 14.73
N ARG A 180 -11.51 -9.97 13.96
CA ARG A 180 -12.73 -10.58 14.52
C ARG A 180 -12.41 -11.79 15.40
N PHE A 181 -11.43 -12.60 15.00
CA PHE A 181 -10.98 -13.74 15.81
C PHE A 181 -10.44 -13.27 17.16
N ASP A 182 -9.58 -12.24 17.16
CA ASP A 182 -9.03 -11.66 18.38
C ASP A 182 -10.13 -11.14 19.34
N ARG A 183 -11.02 -10.27 18.83
CA ARG A 183 -12.12 -9.68 19.63
C ARG A 183 -13.11 -10.71 20.18
N ASN A 184 -13.35 -11.81 19.48
CA ASN A 184 -14.36 -12.78 19.89
C ASN A 184 -13.77 -13.93 20.69
N VAL A 185 -12.61 -14.44 20.29
CA VAL A 185 -12.00 -15.64 20.86
C VAL A 185 -11.03 -15.28 21.96
N ILE A 186 -10.08 -14.38 21.67
CA ILE A 186 -9.01 -14.03 22.62
C ILE A 186 -9.60 -13.19 23.75
N ASP A 187 -10.23 -12.06 23.42
CA ASP A 187 -10.89 -11.22 24.41
C ASP A 187 -12.04 -11.96 25.12
N GLY A 188 -12.77 -12.81 24.40
CA GLY A 188 -13.82 -13.65 24.97
C GLY A 188 -13.28 -14.61 26.03
N ALA A 189 -12.17 -15.28 25.76
CA ALA A 189 -11.52 -16.16 26.72
C ALA A 189 -11.04 -15.40 27.96
N VAL A 190 -10.39 -14.26 27.78
CA VAL A 190 -9.88 -13.41 28.87
C VAL A 190 -11.02 -12.91 29.76
N ASN A 191 -12.06 -12.35 29.16
CA ASN A 191 -13.25 -11.88 29.88
C ASN A 191 -14.02 -13.03 30.54
N GLY A 192 -14.01 -14.21 29.93
CA GLY A 192 -14.58 -15.44 30.47
C GLY A 192 -13.91 -15.86 31.78
N VAL A 193 -12.58 -15.91 31.81
CA VAL A 193 -11.82 -16.20 33.03
C VAL A 193 -12.16 -15.20 34.14
N GLY A 194 -12.18 -13.90 33.82
CA GLY A 194 -12.57 -12.87 34.78
C GLY A 194 -13.99 -13.05 35.32
N THR A 195 -14.92 -13.49 34.47
CA THR A 195 -16.31 -13.75 34.84
C THR A 195 -16.42 -14.97 35.75
N ILE A 196 -15.70 -16.06 35.47
CA ILE A 196 -15.66 -17.25 36.33
C ILE A 196 -15.15 -16.89 37.73
N ILE A 197 -14.05 -16.14 37.81
CA ILE A 197 -13.49 -15.70 39.10
C ILE A 197 -14.48 -14.83 39.87
N ARG A 198 -15.07 -13.81 39.23
CA ARG A 198 -16.05 -12.93 39.88
C ARG A 198 -17.28 -13.69 40.36
N THR A 199 -17.81 -14.59 39.53
CA THR A 199 -18.97 -15.41 39.89
C THR A 199 -18.62 -16.36 41.03
N GLY A 200 -17.47 -17.05 40.99
CA GLY A 200 -16.99 -17.91 42.07
C GLY A 200 -16.82 -17.16 43.39
N ALA A 201 -16.19 -15.98 43.36
CA ALA A 201 -16.07 -15.11 44.52
C ALA A 201 -17.44 -14.66 45.06
N SER A 202 -18.41 -14.41 44.19
CA SER A 202 -19.77 -14.02 44.59
C SER A 202 -20.51 -15.16 45.33
N TYR A 203 -20.32 -16.42 44.92
CA TYR A 203 -20.84 -17.59 45.61
C TYR A 203 -20.13 -17.82 46.94
N LEU A 204 -18.79 -17.74 46.96
CA LEU A 204 -17.99 -17.88 48.18
C LEU A 204 -18.36 -16.81 49.23
N ARG A 205 -18.63 -15.58 48.79
CA ARG A 205 -19.11 -14.49 49.65
C ARG A 205 -20.43 -14.83 50.36
N ARG A 206 -21.32 -15.63 49.75
CA ARG A 206 -22.59 -16.02 50.38
C ARG A 206 -22.40 -17.03 51.52
N LEU A 207 -21.29 -17.77 51.56
CA LEU A 207 -20.97 -18.68 52.66
C LEU A 207 -20.50 -17.92 53.93
N GLN A 208 -20.00 -16.71 53.77
CA GLN A 208 -19.66 -15.78 54.85
C GLN A 208 -20.92 -15.04 55.33
N SER A 209 -21.78 -15.74 56.08
CA SER A 209 -23.06 -15.20 56.59
C SER A 209 -22.95 -14.34 57.85
N GLY A 210 -21.77 -14.26 58.49
CA GLY A 210 -21.57 -13.52 59.74
C GLY A 210 -22.14 -14.19 60.99
N PHE A 211 -22.81 -15.33 60.87
CA PHE A 211 -23.40 -16.07 61.99
C PHE A 211 -22.37 -17.01 62.64
N VAL A 212 -21.94 -16.71 63.88
CA VAL A 212 -20.88 -17.45 64.61
C VAL A 212 -21.15 -18.97 64.67
N ARG A 213 -22.43 -19.37 64.77
CA ARG A 213 -22.84 -20.79 64.80
C ARG A 213 -22.49 -21.55 63.52
N SER A 214 -22.60 -20.90 62.37
CA SER A 214 -22.24 -21.51 61.08
C SER A 214 -20.73 -21.73 60.97
N TYR A 215 -19.92 -20.80 61.48
CA TYR A 215 -18.45 -20.96 61.53
C TYR A 215 -18.03 -22.11 62.45
N ALA A 216 -18.65 -22.23 63.64
CA ALA A 216 -18.37 -23.33 64.57
C ALA A 216 -18.64 -24.71 63.94
N LEU A 217 -19.71 -24.83 63.13
CA LEU A 217 -20.03 -26.04 62.40
C LEU A 217 -18.98 -26.37 61.32
N PHE A 218 -18.53 -25.38 60.54
CA PHE A 218 -17.47 -25.57 59.55
C PHE A 218 -16.13 -25.98 60.18
N VAL A 219 -15.74 -25.35 61.30
CA VAL A 219 -14.52 -25.69 62.04
C VAL A 219 -14.60 -27.11 62.60
N GLY A 220 -15.74 -27.50 63.18
CA GLY A 220 -15.96 -28.85 63.69
C GLY A 220 -15.88 -29.93 62.60
N VAL A 221 -16.52 -29.71 61.45
CA VAL A 221 -16.44 -30.61 60.28
C VAL A 221 -15.01 -30.68 59.74
N GLY A 222 -14.32 -29.54 59.62
CA GLY A 222 -12.92 -29.48 59.19
C GLY A 222 -11.98 -30.27 60.11
N ALA A 223 -12.15 -30.13 61.44
CA ALA A 223 -11.36 -30.88 62.41
C ALA A 223 -11.63 -32.39 62.33
N ALA A 224 -12.88 -32.82 62.19
CA ALA A 224 -13.24 -34.22 62.03
C ALA A 224 -12.65 -34.83 60.74
N LEU A 225 -12.72 -34.09 59.62
CA LEU A 225 -12.11 -34.51 58.35
C LEU A 225 -10.59 -34.62 58.45
N LEU A 226 -9.92 -33.64 59.06
CA LEU A 226 -8.47 -33.68 59.27
C LEU A 226 -8.06 -34.88 60.15
N LEU A 227 -8.82 -35.17 61.21
CA LEU A 227 -8.60 -36.35 62.04
C LEU A 227 -8.77 -37.65 61.25
N ALA A 228 -9.82 -37.75 60.43
CA ALA A 228 -10.02 -38.91 59.57
C ALA A 228 -8.89 -39.08 58.53
N LEU A 229 -8.42 -37.97 57.94
CA LEU A 229 -7.28 -37.95 57.02
C LEU A 229 -5.97 -38.35 57.70
N PHE A 230 -5.74 -37.86 58.91
CA PHE A 230 -4.57 -38.22 59.71
C PHE A 230 -4.58 -39.71 60.06
N LEU A 231 -5.71 -40.23 60.52
CA LEU A 231 -5.84 -41.64 60.88
C LEU A 231 -5.62 -42.56 59.67
N THR A 232 -6.21 -42.22 58.52
CA THR A 232 -6.04 -43.00 57.27
C THR A 232 -4.60 -42.94 56.74
N ARG A 233 -3.90 -41.82 56.91
CA ARG A 233 -2.49 -41.66 56.53
C ARG A 233 -1.50 -42.26 57.54
N ALA A 234 -1.87 -42.34 58.82
CA ALA A 234 -1.07 -42.99 59.85
C ALA A 234 -1.26 -44.52 59.85
N SER A 235 -2.35 -45.01 59.27
CA SER A 235 -2.64 -46.45 59.11
C SER A 235 -2.12 -47.06 57.80
N LEU A 236 -1.56 -46.26 56.89
CA LEU A 236 -0.85 -46.66 55.68
C LEU A 236 0.66 -46.54 55.90
#